data_AF-A0A419EB13-F1
#
_entry.id   AF-A0A419EB13-F1
#
_cell.length_a   1.000
_cell.length_b   1.000
_cell.length_c   1.000
_cell.angle_alpha   90.00
_cell.angle_beta   90.00
_cell.angle_gamma   90.00
#
_symmetry.space_group_name_H-M   'P 1'
#
loop_
_entity.id
_entity.type
_entity.pdbx_description
1 polymer ?
#
loop_
_entity_poly.entity_id
_entity_poly.type
_entity_poly.pdbx_seq_one_letter_code
_entity_poly.pdbx_strand_id
1 'polypeptide(L)' 'MAYAHTNSKGTTYYLHSNGRMFFFSKEVKENALEALPAGYDVVEMKTGMLVLKKKQAAPAEQAPASETPAA' A
#
# COMPACT_ATOMS: atom_id res chain seq x y z
N MET A 1 3.24 -8.27 8.80
CA MET A 1 1.84 -8.12 8.34
C MET A 1 1.83 -7.34 7.03
N ALA A 2 0.97 -7.67 6.07
CA ALA A 2 0.89 -6.97 4.78
C ALA A 2 0.26 -5.57 4.91
N TYR A 3 0.71 -4.61 4.10
CA TYR A 3 0.14 -3.26 4.01
C TYR A 3 -1.25 -3.32 3.39
N ALA A 4 -2.27 -2.89 4.14
CA ALA A 4 -3.67 -2.85 3.70
C ALA A 4 -4.11 -1.41 3.44
N HIS A 5 -4.83 -1.18 2.34
CA HIS A 5 -5.38 0.11 1.96
C HIS A 5 -6.81 -0.04 1.45
N THR A 6 -7.71 0.79 1.95
CA THR A 6 -9.12 0.79 1.55
C THR A 6 -9.34 1.86 0.49
N ASN A 7 -9.87 1.48 -0.66
CA ASN A 7 -10.20 2.42 -1.72
C ASN A 7 -11.46 3.25 -1.36
N SER A 8 -11.78 4.29 -2.15
CA SER A 8 -12.96 5.13 -1.90
C SER A 8 -14.29 4.37 -2.02
N LYS A 9 -14.27 3.16 -2.57
CA LYS A 9 -15.43 2.26 -2.69
C LYS A 9 -15.58 1.33 -1.47
N GLY A 10 -14.77 1.48 -0.43
CA GLY A 10 -14.81 0.64 0.77
C GLY A 10 -14.21 -0.76 0.57
N THR A 11 -13.46 -0.98 -0.50
CA THR A 11 -12.79 -2.27 -0.74
C THR A 11 -11.36 -2.20 -0.21
N THR A 12 -11.04 -3.10 0.72
CA THR A 12 -9.68 -3.30 1.23
C THR A 12 -8.84 -4.06 0.22
N TYR A 13 -7.65 -3.54 -0.06
CA TYR A 13 -6.65 -4.22 -0.84
C TYR A 13 -5.32 -4.25 -0.09
N TYR A 14 -4.50 -5.22 -0.42
CA TYR A 14 -3.19 -5.48 0.15
C TYR A 14 -2.13 -5.22 -0.90
N LEU A 15 -1.05 -4.55 -0.50
CA LEU A 15 0.06 -4.25 -1.38
C LEU A 15 0.85 -5.52 -1.69
N HIS A 16 1.04 -5.81 -2.97
CA HIS A 16 1.86 -6.89 -3.49
C HIS A 16 2.92 -6.37 -4.45
N SER A 17 4.03 -7.10 -4.56
CA SER A 17 5.08 -6.84 -5.54
C SER A 17 5.41 -8.10 -6.32
N ASN A 18 5.51 -7.99 -7.64
CA ASN A 18 6.04 -9.04 -8.50
C ASN A 18 7.51 -8.77 -8.88
N GLY A 19 8.23 -7.98 -8.08
CA GLY A 19 9.62 -7.55 -8.33
C GLY A 19 9.79 -6.48 -9.42
N ARG A 20 8.90 -6.44 -10.43
CA ARG A 20 8.88 -5.41 -11.49
C ARG A 20 7.84 -4.33 -11.28
N MET A 21 6.72 -4.67 -10.67
CA MET A 21 5.58 -3.77 -10.48
C MET A 21 4.96 -4.00 -9.10
N PHE A 22 4.49 -2.92 -8.51
CA PHE A 22 3.73 -2.93 -7.26
C PHE A 22 2.24 -2.78 -7.58
N PHE A 23 1.39 -3.63 -7.01
CA PHE A 23 -0.05 -3.65 -7.26
C PHE A 23 -0.81 -4.03 -6.01
N PHE A 24 -2.05 -3.57 -5.90
CA PHE A 24 -2.91 -3.92 -4.77
C PHE A 24 -3.87 -5.05 -5.14
N SER A 25 -3.98 -6.05 -4.27
CA SER A 25 -4.84 -7.24 -4.44
C SER A 25 -5.76 -7.44 -3.25
N LYS A 26 -6.97 -7.97 -3.45
CA LYS A 26 -7.91 -8.23 -2.34
C LYS A 26 -7.51 -9.39 -1.43
N GLU A 27 -6.58 -10.22 -1.89
CA GLU A 27 -6.04 -11.36 -1.15
C GLU A 27 -4.60 -11.07 -0.75
N VAL A 28 -4.24 -11.38 0.50
CA VAL A 28 -2.84 -11.43 0.94
C VAL A 28 -2.23 -12.73 0.45
N LYS A 29 -1.17 -12.64 -0.36
CA LYS A 29 -0.36 -13.79 -0.80
C LYS A 29 1.08 -13.59 -0.34
N GLU A 30 1.94 -14.57 -0.58
CA GLU A 30 3.36 -14.54 -0.19
C GLU A 30 4.16 -13.37 -0.80
N ASN A 31 3.63 -12.73 -1.83
CA ASN A 31 4.23 -11.55 -2.47
C ASN A 31 3.74 -10.22 -1.88
N ALA A 32 3.02 -10.27 -0.76
CA ALA A 32 2.53 -9.07 -0.09
C ALA A 32 3.68 -8.32 0.61
N LEU A 33 3.69 -7.00 0.45
CA LEU A 33 4.64 -6.14 1.13
C LEU A 33 4.03 -5.57 2.39
N GLU A 34 4.87 -5.46 3.40
CA GLU A 34 4.50 -4.97 4.73
C GLU A 34 4.52 -3.44 4.80
N ALA A 35 5.24 -2.79 3.87
CA ALA A 35 5.42 -1.35 3.84
C ALA A 35 5.38 -0.81 2.40
N LEU A 36 4.99 0.46 2.29
CA LEU A 36 5.11 1.19 1.04
C LEU A 36 6.59 1.51 0.78
N PRO A 37 7.14 1.20 -0.41
CA PRO A 37 8.49 1.59 -0.75
C PRO A 37 8.63 3.13 -0.83
N ALA A 38 9.80 3.63 -0.43
CA ALA A 38 10.13 5.06 -0.46
C ALA A 38 9.88 5.70 -1.84
N GLY A 39 9.19 6.85 -1.86
CA GLY A 39 9.02 7.63 -3.08
C GLY A 39 7.94 7.14 -4.04
N TYR A 40 7.01 6.34 -3.54
CA TYR A 40 5.83 5.91 -4.30
C TYR A 40 4.54 6.36 -3.59
N ASP A 41 3.59 6.82 -4.39
CA ASP A 41 2.24 7.23 -3.95
C ASP A 41 1.20 6.16 -4.32
N VAL A 42 0.21 5.95 -3.46
CA VAL A 42 -0.96 5.13 -3.78
C VAL A 42 -1.91 5.93 -4.66
N VAL A 43 -2.23 5.41 -5.83
CA VAL A 43 -3.14 6.04 -6.81
C VAL A 43 -4.29 5.08 -7.09
N GLU A 44 -5.51 5.58 -6.95
CA GLU A 44 -6.72 4.88 -7.36
C GLU A 44 -7.01 5.16 -8.83
N MET A 45 -7.13 4.10 -9.64
CA MET A 45 -7.62 4.20 -11.00
C MET A 45 -9.15 4.25 -11.03
N LYS A 46 -9.74 4.83 -12.09
CA LYS A 46 -11.20 4.88 -12.28
C LYS A 46 -11.88 3.51 -12.25
N THR A 47 -11.15 2.45 -12.56
CA THR A 47 -11.60 1.05 -12.47
C THR A 47 -11.78 0.57 -11.02
N GLY A 48 -11.26 1.32 -10.03
CA GLY A 48 -11.23 0.95 -8.61
C GLY A 48 -9.99 0.17 -8.20
N MET A 49 -9.02 -0.01 -9.10
CA MET A 49 -7.71 -0.62 -8.77
C MET A 49 -6.79 0.40 -8.13
N LEU A 50 -6.21 0.04 -6.99
CA LEU A 50 -5.13 0.79 -6.35
C LEU A 50 -3.79 0.34 -6.95
N VAL A 51 -2.93 1.29 -7.30
CA VAL A 51 -1.58 1.04 -7.81
C VAL A 51 -0.60 2.00 -7.15
N LEU A 52 0.67 1.62 -7.07
CA LEU A 52 1.71 2.57 -6.69
C LEU A 52 2.25 3.30 -7.91
N LYS A 53 2.37 4.62 -7.79
CA LYS A 53 2.99 5.48 -8.80
C LYS A 53 4.25 6.11 -8.21
N LYS A 54 5.38 5.90 -8.87
CA LYS A 54 6.67 6.50 -8.49
C LYS A 54 6.56 8.02 -8.63
N LYS A 55 6.76 8.77 -7.54
CA LYS A 55 6.64 10.23 -7.55
C LYS A 55 7.97 10.95 -7.38
N GLN A 56 8.87 10.48 -6.53
CA GLN A 56 10.30 10.87 -6.49
C GLN A 56 10.96 10.03 -5.39
N ALA A 57 12.10 9.40 -5.66
CA ALA A 57 12.83 8.62 -4.64
C ALA A 57 13.53 9.57 -3.65
N ALA A 58 12.93 9.83 -2.49
CA ALA A 58 13.54 10.44 -1.31
C ALA A 58 12.97 9.72 -0.06
N PRO A 59 13.76 9.59 1.02
CA PRO A 59 13.86 8.38 1.83
C PRO A 59 12.61 8.12 2.68
N ALA A 60 12.24 6.84 2.74
CA ALA A 60 11.18 6.32 3.60
C ALA A 60 11.64 6.42 5.06
N GLU A 61 11.21 7.48 5.72
CA GLU A 61 11.02 7.48 7.16
C GLU A 61 9.51 7.53 7.41
N GLN A 62 8.84 6.41 7.18
CA GLN A 62 7.56 6.15 7.84
C GLN A 62 7.85 5.07 8.88
N ALA A 63 8.54 5.53 9.93
CA ALA A 63 8.45 4.88 11.22
C ALA A 63 6.96 4.81 11.60
N PRO A 64 6.49 3.65 12.09
CA PRO A 64 5.12 3.47 12.50
C PRO A 64 4.90 4.34 13.75
N ALA A 65 4.04 5.33 13.66
CA ALA A 65 3.50 5.99 14.85
C ALA A 65 1.97 6.02 14.70
N SER A 66 1.27 5.09 15.32
CA SER A 66 0.82 5.18 16.73
C SER A 66 -0.56 5.83 16.80
N GLU A 67 -1.59 5.03 17.04
CA GLU A 67 -2.69 5.47 17.90
C GLU A 67 -3.29 4.26 18.61
N THR A 68 -2.66 3.84 19.70
CA THR A 68 -3.39 3.40 20.90
C THR A 68 -3.85 4.69 21.57
N PRO A 69 -5.15 4.87 21.90
CA PRO A 69 -5.52 4.67 23.31
C PRO A 69 -6.99 4.24 23.56
N ALA A 70 -7.29 3.97 24.83
CA ALA A 70 -8.60 3.76 25.48
C ALA A 70 -9.07 2.28 25.55
N ALA A 71 -9.36 1.70 26.72
CA ALA A 71 -9.53 2.22 28.09
C ALA A 71 -9.16 1.15 29.13
#